data_AF-A0A0M0K5X4-F1
#
_entry.id   AF-A0A0M0K5X4-F1
#
_cell.length_a   1.000
_cell.length_b   1.000
_cell.length_c   1.000
_cell.angle_alpha   90.00
_cell.angle_beta   90.00
_cell.angle_gamma   90.00
#
_symmetry.space_group_name_H-M   'P 1'
#
loop_
_entity.id
_entity.type
_entity.pdbx_description
1 polymer ?
#
loop_
_entity_poly.entity_id
_entity_poly.type
_entity_poly.pdbx_seq_one_letter_code
_entity_poly.pdbx_strand_id
1 'polypeptide(L)'
;MNTYEFPLTCYGNCVSIWFYCKNVALLLLILFALNFDFFKKYAFPVEHAIKKLRDQGWDDDAPSFYFIPAERVRKCDTKSLPRMQTLRKDGHLTKKEIPLASAFRGGGIMANILFVSHRWEEHHQPDVNGEQLKAIKAYLEKHSEIEWVWFDYSSMPQKVDGVDTRTHEDKAEFQLMLAAIADLYLTARVLILLDGSYASRFWTLTEAWCSMQTVTSNGLRPATEAELRYTIECIHTADETHDKEGLVKKVSKKTPKEMFDHLKNPDVIVTNAKDKETMLPKILEINRHVIEKFPNQASPPASEQ
;
A
#
# COMPACT_ATOMS: atom_id res chain seq x y z
N MET A 1 -15.51 55.76 -59.02
CA MET A 1 -16.34 54.98 -58.06
C MET A 1 -15.69 53.62 -57.89
N ASN A 2 -15.03 53.46 -56.73
CA ASN A 2 -14.61 52.27 -55.98
C ASN A 2 -14.17 51.01 -56.72
N THR A 3 -12.86 50.87 -56.92
CA THR A 3 -12.16 49.59 -56.84
C THR A 3 -12.10 49.16 -55.37
N TYR A 4 -12.81 48.08 -55.03
CA TYR A 4 -12.64 47.41 -53.74
C TYR A 4 -11.38 46.55 -53.78
N GLU A 5 -10.32 46.98 -53.11
CA GLU A 5 -9.22 46.08 -52.74
C GLU A 5 -9.62 45.31 -51.48
N PHE A 6 -9.71 43.99 -51.59
CA PHE A 6 -9.77 43.11 -50.43
C PHE A 6 -8.38 43.11 -49.75
N PRO A 7 -8.28 43.42 -48.45
CA PRO A 7 -7.03 43.22 -47.73
C PRO A 7 -6.86 41.72 -47.50
N LEU A 8 -5.63 41.22 -47.59
CA LEU A 8 -5.18 39.83 -47.31
C LEU A 8 -4.94 38.91 -48.51
N THR A 9 -4.29 39.38 -49.57
CA THR A 9 -3.51 38.45 -50.41
C THR A 9 -2.01 38.71 -50.21
N CYS A 10 -1.40 37.91 -49.34
CA CYS A 10 0.06 37.85 -49.22
C CYS A 10 0.63 37.25 -50.51
N TYR A 11 1.05 38.11 -51.44
CA TYR A 11 1.92 37.71 -52.55
C TYR A 11 3.37 37.62 -52.04
N GLY A 12 3.70 36.45 -51.50
CA GLY A 12 5.03 36.06 -51.04
C GLY A 12 5.08 34.54 -50.94
N ASN A 13 6.25 33.94 -51.13
CA ASN A 13 6.46 32.51 -51.34
C ASN A 13 6.02 31.64 -50.13
N CYS A 14 4.71 31.47 -49.90
CA CYS A 14 4.13 30.69 -48.80
C CYS A 14 4.55 29.21 -48.83
N VAL A 15 4.99 28.71 -49.99
CA VAL A 15 5.48 27.35 -50.18
C VAL A 15 6.78 27.13 -49.42
N SER A 16 7.70 28.10 -49.39
CA SER A 16 8.98 27.95 -48.68
C SER A 16 8.78 27.94 -47.17
N ILE A 17 8.00 28.88 -46.63
CA ILE A 17 7.69 28.96 -45.20
C ILE A 17 7.00 27.67 -44.72
N TRP A 18 6.02 27.16 -45.46
CA TRP A 18 5.33 25.93 -45.10
C TRP A 18 6.25 24.70 -45.12
N PHE A 19 7.18 24.62 -46.07
CA PHE A 19 8.17 23.53 -46.15
C PHE A 19 9.18 23.61 -45.00
N TYR A 20 9.69 24.80 -44.66
CA TYR A 20 10.57 24.99 -43.51
C TYR A 20 9.85 24.73 -42.19
N CYS A 21 8.61 25.21 -42.01
CA CYS A 21 7.80 24.95 -40.82
C CYS A 21 7.51 23.45 -40.66
N LYS A 22 7.21 22.72 -41.74
CA LYS A 22 7.04 21.26 -41.69
C LYS A 22 8.32 20.53 -41.29
N ASN A 23 9.47 20.90 -41.85
CA ASN A 23 10.74 20.26 -41.52
C ASN A 23 11.18 20.57 -40.09
N VAL A 24 10.96 21.80 -39.62
CA VAL A 24 11.22 22.17 -38.21
C VAL A 24 10.26 21.43 -37.28
N ALA A 25 8.97 21.33 -37.61
CA ALA A 25 8.01 20.57 -36.81
C ALA A 25 8.38 19.07 -36.77
N LEU A 26 8.82 18.50 -37.89
CA LEU A 26 9.29 17.11 -37.95
C LEU A 26 10.56 16.91 -37.11
N LEU A 27 11.52 17.83 -37.18
CA LEU A 27 12.73 17.79 -36.34
C LEU A 27 12.39 17.94 -34.85
N LEU A 28 11.45 18.80 -34.49
CA LEU A 28 10.96 18.93 -33.12
C LEU A 28 10.23 17.67 -32.65
N LEU A 29 9.44 17.01 -33.51
CA LEU A 29 8.80 15.73 -33.22
C LEU A 29 9.82 14.59 -33.06
N ILE A 30 10.87 14.55 -33.90
CA ILE A 30 11.96 13.59 -33.78
C ILE A 30 12.73 13.85 -32.49
N LEU A 31 13.08 15.10 -32.18
CA LEU A 31 13.73 15.46 -30.91
C LEU A 31 12.84 15.12 -29.71
N PHE A 32 11.53 15.34 -29.80
CA PHE A 32 10.58 14.94 -28.76
C PHE A 32 10.50 13.42 -28.60
N ALA A 33 10.48 12.66 -29.69
CA ALA A 33 10.46 11.21 -29.67
C ALA A 33 11.77 10.61 -29.13
N LEU A 34 12.91 11.14 -29.56
CA LEU A 34 14.24 10.72 -29.08
C LEU A 34 14.47 11.08 -27.62
N ASN A 35 13.86 12.16 -27.13
CA ASN A 35 13.93 12.60 -25.73
C ASN A 35 12.64 12.32 -24.97
N PHE A 36 11.78 11.40 -25.44
CA PHE A 36 10.46 11.20 -24.86
C PHE A 36 10.52 10.73 -23.40
N ASP A 37 11.51 9.89 -23.07
CA ASP A 37 11.77 9.47 -21.69
C ASP A 37 12.25 10.64 -20.82
N PHE A 38 13.00 11.58 -21.38
CA PHE A 38 13.35 12.84 -20.71
C PHE A 38 12.08 13.65 -20.43
N PHE A 39 11.20 13.86 -21.42
CA PHE A 39 9.95 14.58 -21.22
C PHE A 39 9.02 13.90 -20.19
N LYS A 40 8.89 12.57 -20.23
CA LYS A 40 8.14 11.80 -19.22
C LYS A 40 8.68 12.02 -17.81
N LYS A 41 9.99 12.05 -17.62
CA LYS A 41 10.61 12.30 -16.31
C LYS A 41 10.19 13.64 -15.71
N TYR A 42 9.98 14.68 -16.52
CA TYR A 42 9.58 16.01 -16.02
C TYR A 42 8.05 16.19 -15.98
N ALA A 43 7.32 15.63 -16.94
CA ALA A 43 5.86 15.76 -17.01
C ALA A 43 5.13 14.83 -16.01
N PHE A 44 5.69 13.64 -15.79
CA PHE A 44 5.10 12.56 -14.96
C PHE A 44 6.18 11.94 -14.06
N PRO A 45 6.73 12.72 -13.12
CA PRO A 45 7.91 12.31 -12.38
C PRO A 45 7.68 11.10 -11.47
N VAL A 46 6.48 10.94 -10.91
CA VAL A 46 6.14 9.79 -10.04
C VAL A 46 5.97 8.52 -10.88
N GLU A 47 5.28 8.59 -12.02
CA GLU A 47 5.09 7.47 -12.94
C GLU A 47 6.44 7.00 -13.50
N HIS A 48 7.32 7.94 -13.83
CA HIS A 48 8.69 7.62 -14.24
C HIS A 48 9.47 6.93 -13.12
N ALA A 49 9.35 7.41 -11.87
CA ALA A 49 9.98 6.78 -10.72
C ALA A 49 9.42 5.38 -10.44
N ILE A 50 8.11 5.15 -10.62
CA ILE A 50 7.50 3.81 -10.54
C ILE A 50 8.10 2.87 -11.59
N LYS A 51 8.19 3.32 -12.85
CA LYS A 51 8.82 2.53 -13.91
C LYS A 51 10.25 2.15 -13.54
N LYS A 52 11.03 3.12 -13.04
CA LYS A 52 12.41 2.88 -12.60
C LYS A 52 12.49 1.87 -11.44
N LEU A 53 11.59 1.94 -10.46
CA LEU A 53 11.56 0.96 -9.36
C LEU A 53 11.26 -0.45 -9.86
N ARG A 54 10.37 -0.60 -10.86
CA ARG A 54 10.10 -1.88 -11.54
C ARG A 54 11.32 -2.38 -12.30
N ASP A 55 11.99 -1.50 -13.05
CA ASP A 55 13.23 -1.83 -13.74
C ASP A 55 14.37 -2.22 -12.77
N GLN A 56 14.30 -1.75 -11.51
CA GLN A 56 15.23 -2.07 -10.42
C GLN A 56 14.83 -3.30 -9.60
N GLY A 57 13.83 -4.06 -10.04
CA GLY A 57 13.44 -5.33 -9.42
C GLY A 57 12.19 -5.28 -8.54
N TRP A 58 11.38 -4.23 -8.58
CA TRP A 58 10.05 -4.33 -8.00
C TRP A 58 9.20 -5.34 -8.79
N ASP A 59 8.81 -6.42 -8.11
CA ASP A 59 7.90 -7.46 -8.61
C ASP A 59 6.55 -7.36 -7.89
N ASP A 60 5.44 -7.30 -8.65
CA ASP A 60 4.10 -7.29 -8.05
C ASP A 60 3.72 -8.66 -7.47
N ASP A 61 4.41 -9.73 -7.85
CA ASP A 61 4.20 -11.09 -7.35
C ASP A 61 5.09 -11.41 -6.15
N ALA A 62 6.10 -10.57 -5.91
CA ALA A 62 7.00 -10.62 -4.76
C ALA A 62 7.30 -9.20 -4.23
N PRO A 63 6.27 -8.43 -3.83
CA PRO A 63 6.44 -7.03 -3.48
C PRO A 63 7.39 -6.86 -2.29
N SER A 64 8.19 -5.80 -2.35
CA SER A 64 9.17 -5.50 -1.33
C SER A 64 8.61 -4.55 -0.27
N PHE A 65 8.84 -4.88 1.00
CA PHE A 65 8.45 -4.06 2.14
C PHE A 65 9.61 -3.85 3.11
N TYR A 66 9.55 -2.77 3.88
CA TYR A 66 10.52 -2.51 4.95
C TYR A 66 9.93 -2.92 6.28
N PHE A 67 10.77 -3.55 7.09
CA PHE A 67 10.40 -4.04 8.40
C PHE A 67 11.40 -3.54 9.44
N ILE A 68 10.88 -3.31 10.64
CA ILE A 68 11.68 -2.95 11.81
C ILE A 68 12.05 -4.26 12.52
N PRO A 69 13.33 -4.50 12.86
CA PRO A 69 13.68 -5.62 13.73
C PRO A 69 12.93 -5.51 15.06
N ALA A 70 12.29 -6.58 15.51
CA ALA A 70 11.49 -6.60 16.72
C ALA A 70 12.31 -6.20 17.97
N GLU A 71 13.59 -6.56 18.02
CA GLU A 71 14.52 -6.11 19.07
C GLU A 71 14.60 -4.57 19.16
N ARG A 72 14.61 -3.87 18.01
CA ARG A 72 14.62 -2.41 18.00
C ARG A 72 13.31 -1.83 18.52
N VAL A 73 12.18 -2.44 18.21
CA VAL A 73 10.88 -2.03 18.76
C VAL A 73 10.87 -2.20 20.28
N ARG A 74 11.35 -3.33 20.80
CA ARG A 74 11.47 -3.58 22.25
C ARG A 74 12.34 -2.53 22.95
N LYS A 75 13.46 -2.15 22.34
CA LYS A 75 14.44 -1.18 22.89
C LYS A 75 14.12 0.29 22.60
N CYS A 76 13.08 0.58 21.82
CA CYS A 76 12.72 1.95 21.44
C CYS A 76 12.40 2.77 22.70
N ASP A 77 13.12 3.86 22.94
CA ASP A 77 12.99 4.71 24.14
C ASP A 77 12.17 5.99 23.88
N THR A 78 11.83 6.26 22.62
CA THR A 78 10.95 7.35 22.23
C THR A 78 9.49 7.08 22.63
N LYS A 79 8.69 8.14 22.65
CA LYS A 79 7.26 8.05 22.97
C LYS A 79 6.50 7.18 21.96
N SER A 80 6.87 7.24 20.69
CA SER A 80 6.29 6.47 19.58
C SER A 80 7.39 6.02 18.61
N LEU A 81 7.09 5.06 17.74
CA LEU A 81 8.05 4.60 16.73
C LEU A 81 8.39 5.75 15.76
N PRO A 82 9.68 5.99 15.47
CA PRO A 82 10.07 7.02 14.51
C PRO A 82 9.53 6.75 13.11
N ARG A 83 9.32 7.81 12.34
CA ARG A 83 8.94 7.76 10.93
C ARG A 83 9.94 6.93 10.12
N MET A 84 9.44 6.25 9.08
CA MET A 84 10.25 5.43 8.17
C MET A 84 11.53 6.11 7.69
N GLN A 85 11.47 7.36 7.23
CA GLN A 85 12.65 8.04 6.70
C GLN A 85 13.75 8.23 7.76
N THR A 86 13.40 8.43 9.03
CA THR A 86 14.38 8.49 10.13
C THR A 86 15.02 7.12 10.33
N LEU A 87 14.21 6.07 10.48
CA LEU A 87 14.69 4.71 10.65
C LEU A 87 15.54 4.23 9.46
N ARG A 88 15.15 4.62 8.23
CA ARG A 88 15.90 4.31 7.01
C ARG A 88 17.28 4.97 7.03
N LYS A 89 17.34 6.26 7.37
CA LYS A 89 18.60 7.01 7.46
C LYS A 89 19.56 6.39 8.46
N ASP A 90 19.03 5.87 9.57
CA ASP A 90 19.82 5.25 10.64
C ASP A 90 20.13 3.76 10.38
N GLY A 91 19.71 3.21 9.23
CA GLY A 91 19.94 1.80 8.87
C GLY A 91 19.15 0.82 9.75
N HIS A 92 18.00 1.24 10.28
CA HIS A 92 17.17 0.47 11.21
C HIS A 92 16.04 -0.30 10.52
N LEU A 93 15.93 -0.22 9.20
CA LEU A 93 14.93 -0.93 8.41
C LEU A 93 15.59 -2.01 7.55
N THR A 94 14.94 -3.16 7.47
CA THR A 94 15.31 -4.25 6.57
C THR A 94 14.29 -4.38 5.46
N LYS A 95 14.71 -4.25 4.21
CA LYS A 95 13.86 -4.50 3.04
C LYS A 95 13.77 -6.00 2.79
N LYS A 96 12.57 -6.52 2.59
CA LYS A 96 12.30 -7.94 2.31
C LYS A 96 11.28 -8.06 1.19
N GLU A 97 11.54 -8.97 0.27
CA GLU A 97 10.57 -9.41 -0.74
C GLU A 97 9.62 -10.43 -0.14
N ILE A 98 8.34 -10.33 -0.48
CA ILE A 98 7.29 -11.22 0.01
C ILE A 98 6.64 -11.93 -1.17
N PRO A 99 7.12 -13.12 -1.58
CA PRO A 99 6.52 -13.86 -2.68
C PRO A 99 5.09 -14.28 -2.35
N LEU A 100 4.10 -13.67 -3.00
CA LEU A 100 2.68 -13.77 -2.64
C LEU A 100 2.16 -15.21 -2.69
N ALA A 101 2.55 -15.98 -3.71
CA ALA A 101 2.17 -17.39 -3.84
C ALA A 101 2.63 -18.24 -2.64
N SER A 102 3.77 -17.91 -2.04
CA SER A 102 4.25 -18.58 -0.81
C SER A 102 3.57 -18.03 0.44
N ALA A 103 3.39 -16.70 0.50
CA ALA A 103 2.78 -16.03 1.63
C ALA A 103 1.31 -16.45 1.83
N PHE A 104 0.54 -16.66 0.75
CA PHE A 104 -0.85 -17.13 0.80
C PHE A 104 -1.02 -18.55 1.34
N ARG A 105 0.02 -19.40 1.29
CA ARG A 105 -0.02 -20.72 1.94
C ARG A 105 0.19 -20.64 3.46
N GLY A 106 0.65 -19.49 3.95
CA GLY A 106 1.12 -19.32 5.32
C GLY A 106 2.48 -19.99 5.57
N GLY A 107 3.11 -19.60 6.67
CA GLY A 107 4.42 -20.11 7.07
C GLY A 107 5.61 -19.34 6.47
N GLY A 108 6.79 -19.95 6.52
CA GLY A 108 8.05 -19.32 6.12
C GLY A 108 8.29 -18.01 6.87
N ILE A 109 8.75 -16.99 6.15
CA ILE A 109 9.06 -15.68 6.75
C ILE A 109 7.83 -15.00 7.37
N MET A 110 6.62 -15.29 6.88
CA MET A 110 5.39 -14.69 7.39
C MET A 110 5.09 -15.10 8.83
N ALA A 111 5.60 -16.25 9.29
CA ALA A 111 5.45 -16.70 10.67
C ALA A 111 6.20 -15.79 11.67
N ASN A 112 7.25 -15.11 11.20
CA ASN A 112 8.13 -14.28 12.03
C ASN A 112 7.85 -12.78 11.84
N ILE A 113 6.85 -12.41 11.04
CA ILE A 113 6.45 -11.02 10.77
C ILE A 113 5.14 -10.71 11.49
N LEU A 114 5.14 -9.60 12.23
CA LEU A 114 3.97 -8.99 12.84
C LEU A 114 3.57 -7.72 12.07
N PHE A 115 2.34 -7.66 11.59
CA PHE A 115 1.71 -6.44 11.11
C PHE A 115 0.90 -5.80 12.22
N VAL A 116 0.96 -4.48 12.31
CA VAL A 116 0.20 -3.73 13.30
C VAL A 116 -0.86 -2.90 12.59
N SER A 117 -2.12 -3.29 12.77
CA SER A 117 -3.26 -2.52 12.31
C SER A 117 -3.75 -1.61 13.44
N HIS A 118 -3.85 -0.32 13.15
CA HIS A 118 -4.12 0.71 14.15
C HIS A 118 -4.75 1.94 13.51
N ARG A 119 -5.38 2.77 14.34
CA ARG A 119 -5.83 4.09 13.90
C ARG A 119 -4.70 5.09 14.06
N TRP A 120 -4.56 6.00 13.09
CA TRP A 120 -3.82 7.22 13.33
C TRP A 120 -4.58 8.13 14.30
N GLU A 121 -4.02 8.35 15.49
CA GLU A 121 -4.64 9.18 16.51
C GLU A 121 -4.84 10.62 16.04
N GLU A 122 -3.81 11.17 15.38
CA GLU A 122 -3.79 12.47 14.71
C GLU A 122 -3.33 12.35 13.25
N HIS A 123 -3.60 13.38 12.44
CA HIS A 123 -3.29 13.38 11.00
C HIS A 123 -1.81 13.18 10.66
N HIS A 124 -0.89 13.50 11.57
CA HIS A 124 0.56 13.49 11.35
C HIS A 124 1.32 12.63 12.37
N GLN A 125 0.62 12.08 13.35
CA GLN A 125 1.18 11.30 14.43
C GLN A 125 0.24 10.13 14.77
N PRO A 126 0.63 8.88 14.50
CA PRO A 126 -0.24 7.73 14.71
C PRO A 126 -0.44 7.42 16.19
N ASP A 127 0.62 7.56 16.99
CA ASP A 127 0.67 7.26 18.41
C ASP A 127 1.11 8.52 19.18
N VAL A 128 0.13 9.25 19.69
CA VAL A 128 0.35 10.54 20.37
C VAL A 128 0.90 10.30 21.76
N ASN A 129 0.36 9.31 22.46
CA ASN A 129 0.62 9.08 23.87
C ASN A 129 1.57 7.91 24.18
N GLY A 130 1.93 7.11 23.18
CA GLY A 130 2.82 5.96 23.33
C GLY A 130 2.10 4.67 23.72
N GLU A 131 0.77 4.70 23.80
CA GLU A 131 -0.03 3.51 24.17
C GLU A 131 0.03 2.45 23.08
N GLN A 132 0.15 2.84 21.81
CA GLN A 132 0.30 1.86 20.73
C GLN A 132 1.67 1.17 20.78
N LEU A 133 2.76 1.93 20.91
CA LEU A 133 4.09 1.37 21.07
C LEU A 133 4.18 0.46 22.32
N LYS A 134 3.58 0.88 23.43
CA LYS A 134 3.50 0.08 24.66
C LYS A 134 2.78 -1.26 24.43
N ALA A 135 1.63 -1.25 23.74
CA ALA A 135 0.89 -2.47 23.40
C ALA A 135 1.71 -3.39 22.47
N ILE A 136 2.37 -2.83 21.45
CA ILE A 136 3.24 -3.59 20.54
C ILE A 136 4.37 -4.25 21.33
N LYS A 137 5.05 -3.53 22.24
CA LYS A 137 6.11 -4.09 23.08
C LYS A 137 5.62 -5.23 23.96
N ALA A 138 4.50 -5.04 24.65
CA ALA A 138 3.90 -6.07 25.51
C ALA A 138 3.52 -7.33 24.72
N TYR A 139 3.06 -7.17 23.47
CA TYR A 139 2.84 -8.30 22.56
C TYR A 139 4.16 -9.00 22.20
N LEU A 140 5.18 -8.25 21.78
CA LEU A 140 6.48 -8.78 21.39
C LEU A 140 7.23 -9.48 22.55
N GLU A 141 6.97 -9.13 23.81
CA GLU A 141 7.51 -9.83 24.98
C GLU A 141 6.96 -11.26 25.10
N LYS A 142 5.69 -11.46 24.73
CA LYS A 142 5.02 -12.76 24.74
C LYS A 142 5.31 -13.59 23.47
N HIS A 143 5.75 -12.92 22.41
CA HIS A 143 5.95 -13.50 21.08
C HIS A 143 7.41 -13.38 20.62
N SER A 144 8.28 -14.18 21.22
CA SER A 144 9.73 -14.20 20.91
C SER A 144 10.05 -14.68 19.49
N GLU A 145 9.14 -15.42 18.86
CA GLU A 145 9.24 -15.88 17.48
C GLU A 145 9.09 -14.75 16.44
N ILE A 146 8.57 -13.59 16.85
CA ILE A 146 8.47 -12.42 15.98
C ILE A 146 9.82 -11.72 15.92
N GLU A 147 10.35 -11.69 14.69
CA GLU A 147 11.62 -11.04 14.35
C GLU A 147 11.41 -9.67 13.70
N TRP A 148 10.27 -9.47 13.03
CA TRP A 148 10.04 -8.34 12.13
C TRP A 148 8.69 -7.70 12.42
N VAL A 149 8.67 -6.38 12.50
CA VAL A 149 7.45 -5.59 12.72
C VAL A 149 7.22 -4.69 11.54
N TRP A 150 5.99 -4.71 11.04
CA TRP A 150 5.46 -3.76 10.08
C TRP A 150 4.47 -2.83 10.79
N PHE A 151 4.80 -1.55 10.79
CA PHE A 151 4.00 -0.46 11.33
C PHE A 151 4.01 0.66 10.28
N ASP A 152 2.85 1.01 9.72
CA ASP A 152 2.73 1.78 8.47
C ASP A 152 3.59 3.08 8.45
N TYR A 153 3.57 3.85 9.54
CA TYR A 153 4.27 5.11 9.72
C TYR A 153 5.79 4.94 9.69
N SER A 154 6.25 3.82 10.23
CA SER A 154 7.66 3.47 10.37
C SER A 154 8.17 2.58 9.22
N SER A 155 7.26 2.09 8.37
CA SER A 155 7.56 1.10 7.33
C SER A 155 7.30 1.62 5.92
N MET A 156 6.54 2.71 5.75
CA MET A 156 6.26 3.34 4.45
C MET A 156 6.67 4.81 4.43
N PRO A 157 6.99 5.40 3.26
CA PRO A 157 7.37 6.81 3.18
C PRO A 157 6.23 7.75 3.59
N GLN A 158 6.43 8.52 4.66
CA GLN A 158 5.40 9.42 5.22
C GLN A 158 5.66 10.91 4.94
N LYS A 159 4.58 11.69 4.99
CA LYS A 159 4.61 13.16 5.03
C LYS A 159 5.14 13.65 6.40
N VAL A 160 5.50 14.93 6.50
CA VAL A 160 5.95 15.57 7.74
C VAL A 160 4.99 16.71 8.06
N ASP A 161 4.31 16.65 9.20
CA ASP A 161 3.40 17.71 9.67
C ASP A 161 2.37 18.15 8.60
N GLY A 162 1.85 17.18 7.84
CA GLY A 162 0.94 17.40 6.72
C GLY A 162 1.59 17.90 5.43
N VAL A 163 2.85 18.33 5.46
CA VAL A 163 3.63 18.75 4.30
C VAL A 163 4.23 17.53 3.61
N ASP A 164 3.94 17.40 2.31
CA ASP A 164 4.46 16.29 1.50
C ASP A 164 5.88 16.59 1.01
N THR A 165 6.86 16.31 1.87
CA THR A 165 8.30 16.46 1.61
C THR A 165 8.93 15.23 0.94
N ARG A 166 8.11 14.23 0.56
CA ARG A 166 8.59 13.01 -0.08
C ARG A 166 9.14 13.31 -1.47
N THR A 167 10.26 12.68 -1.79
CA THR A 167 10.80 12.67 -3.15
C THR A 167 9.84 11.99 -4.12
N HIS A 168 10.08 12.11 -5.43
CA HIS A 168 9.26 11.38 -6.41
C HIS A 168 9.43 9.87 -6.25
N GLU A 169 10.63 9.43 -5.89
CA GLU A 169 10.97 8.04 -5.57
C GLU A 169 10.23 7.55 -4.31
N ASP A 170 10.19 8.35 -3.23
CA ASP A 170 9.42 8.01 -2.03
C ASP A 170 7.91 7.91 -2.32
N LYS A 171 7.38 8.79 -3.17
CA LYS A 171 5.96 8.74 -3.58
C LYS A 171 5.67 7.51 -4.43
N ALA A 172 6.58 7.16 -5.34
CA ALA A 172 6.47 5.96 -6.16
C ALA A 172 6.52 4.69 -5.30
N GLU A 173 7.46 4.61 -4.37
CA GLU A 173 7.59 3.48 -3.44
C GLU A 173 6.36 3.38 -2.53
N PHE A 174 5.87 4.49 -1.98
CA PHE A 174 4.62 4.52 -1.23
C PHE A 174 3.44 3.98 -2.05
N GLN A 175 3.29 4.40 -3.31
CA GLN A 175 2.19 3.94 -4.17
C GLN A 175 2.28 2.44 -4.47
N LEU A 176 3.48 1.93 -4.75
CA LEU A 176 3.71 0.50 -5.00
C LEU A 176 3.42 -0.34 -3.75
N MET A 177 3.92 0.08 -2.59
CA MET A 177 3.63 -0.59 -1.32
C MET A 177 2.14 -0.56 -0.96
N LEU A 178 1.49 0.60 -1.10
CA LEU A 178 0.05 0.73 -0.87
C LEU A 178 -0.76 -0.15 -1.83
N ALA A 179 -0.26 -0.38 -3.04
CA ALA A 179 -0.96 -1.19 -4.01
C ALA A 179 -1.04 -2.68 -3.61
N ALA A 180 -0.07 -3.19 -2.85
CA ALA A 180 0.06 -4.59 -2.44
C ALA A 180 -0.26 -4.83 -0.95
N ILE A 181 -0.54 -3.78 -0.16
CA ILE A 181 -0.70 -3.89 1.29
C ILE A 181 -1.83 -4.84 1.74
N ALA A 182 -2.93 -4.91 0.98
CA ALA A 182 -4.05 -5.80 1.29
C ALA A 182 -3.63 -7.28 1.27
N ASP A 183 -2.75 -7.66 0.36
CA ASP A 183 -2.21 -9.02 0.25
C ASP A 183 -1.38 -9.41 1.47
N LEU A 184 -0.70 -8.43 2.09
CA LEU A 184 0.07 -8.68 3.29
C LEU A 184 -0.81 -8.92 4.53
N TYR A 185 -1.88 -8.15 4.68
CA TYR A 185 -2.84 -8.40 5.77
C TYR A 185 -3.58 -9.74 5.60
N LEU A 186 -3.71 -10.23 4.37
CA LEU A 186 -4.22 -11.58 4.08
C LEU A 186 -3.25 -12.72 4.46
N THR A 187 -1.97 -12.42 4.71
CA THR A 187 -0.94 -13.47 4.88
C THR A 187 -0.22 -13.42 6.23
N ALA A 188 -0.03 -12.24 6.81
CA ALA A 188 0.76 -12.07 8.02
C ALA A 188 -0.01 -12.31 9.32
N ARG A 189 0.72 -12.44 10.44
CA ARG A 189 0.12 -12.26 11.76
C ARG A 189 -0.18 -10.78 11.99
N VAL A 190 -1.35 -10.46 12.53
CA VAL A 190 -1.82 -9.08 12.70
C VAL A 190 -2.16 -8.79 14.15
N LEU A 191 -1.47 -7.83 14.77
CA LEU A 191 -1.90 -7.21 16.01
C LEU A 191 -2.81 -6.03 15.67
N ILE A 192 -4.07 -6.12 16.06
CA ILE A 192 -5.06 -5.05 15.95
C ILE A 192 -5.04 -4.28 17.26
N LEU A 193 -4.64 -3.01 17.19
CA LEU A 193 -4.71 -2.06 18.28
C LEU A 193 -6.06 -1.34 18.22
N LEU A 194 -7.01 -1.85 19.00
CA LEU A 194 -8.40 -1.44 18.94
C LEU A 194 -8.65 -0.26 19.89
N ASP A 195 -8.91 0.92 19.33
CA ASP A 195 -9.47 2.07 20.07
C ASP A 195 -10.97 2.24 19.75
N GLY A 196 -11.68 3.10 20.51
CA GLY A 196 -13.13 3.29 20.32
C GLY A 196 -13.54 3.91 18.98
N SER A 197 -12.59 4.39 18.16
CA SER A 197 -12.85 4.94 16.82
C SER A 197 -12.34 4.03 15.69
N TYR A 198 -11.70 2.92 16.01
CA TYR A 198 -11.10 2.02 15.04
C TYR A 198 -12.13 1.50 14.04
N ALA A 199 -13.28 1.04 14.54
CA ALA A 199 -14.30 0.36 13.72
C ALA A 199 -15.17 1.31 12.87
N SER A 200 -14.76 2.58 12.71
CA SER A 200 -15.38 3.57 11.82
C SER A 200 -14.45 4.02 10.68
N ARG A 201 -13.20 3.54 10.61
CA ARG A 201 -12.21 4.01 9.63
C ARG A 201 -12.02 3.00 8.50
N PHE A 202 -11.78 3.51 7.29
CA PHE A 202 -11.69 2.68 6.09
C PHE A 202 -10.57 1.64 6.14
N TRP A 203 -9.34 2.07 6.45
CA TRP A 203 -8.17 1.21 6.46
C TRP A 203 -8.24 0.18 7.59
N THR A 204 -8.48 0.62 8.82
CA THR A 204 -8.60 -0.28 9.99
C THR A 204 -9.64 -1.39 9.78
N LEU A 205 -10.78 -1.09 9.16
CA LEU A 205 -11.81 -2.09 8.81
C LEU A 205 -11.34 -3.03 7.71
N THR A 206 -10.65 -2.52 6.69
CA THR A 206 -10.09 -3.33 5.60
C THR A 206 -9.02 -4.30 6.12
N GLU A 207 -8.10 -3.78 6.93
CA GLU A 207 -7.00 -4.53 7.54
C GLU A 207 -7.52 -5.60 8.51
N ALA A 208 -8.46 -5.23 9.38
CA ALA A 208 -9.13 -6.18 10.27
C ALA A 208 -9.84 -7.27 9.48
N TRP A 209 -10.61 -6.90 8.45
CA TRP A 209 -11.30 -7.88 7.59
C TRP A 209 -10.32 -8.86 6.93
N CYS A 210 -9.27 -8.36 6.28
CA CYS A 210 -8.23 -9.20 5.64
C CYS A 210 -7.56 -10.15 6.65
N SER A 211 -7.25 -9.67 7.86
CA SER A 211 -6.65 -10.50 8.92
C SER A 211 -7.56 -11.63 9.42
N MET A 212 -8.87 -11.47 9.25
CA MET A 212 -9.91 -12.42 9.64
C MET A 212 -10.31 -13.39 8.51
N GLN A 213 -9.74 -13.21 7.32
CA GLN A 213 -9.95 -14.13 6.19
C GLN A 213 -8.83 -15.16 6.08
N THR A 214 -9.16 -16.30 5.49
CA THR A 214 -8.20 -17.31 5.01
C THR A 214 -8.24 -17.33 3.50
N VAL A 215 -7.06 -17.30 2.88
CA VAL A 215 -6.90 -17.44 1.44
C VAL A 215 -6.97 -18.92 1.06
N THR A 216 -7.74 -19.24 0.02
CA THR A 216 -7.88 -20.60 -0.50
C THR A 216 -7.80 -20.60 -2.02
N SER A 217 -7.69 -21.79 -2.62
CA SER A 217 -7.74 -21.96 -4.09
C SER A 217 -9.09 -21.52 -4.71
N ASN A 218 -10.13 -21.30 -3.90
CA ASN A 218 -11.46 -20.86 -4.33
C ASN A 218 -11.75 -19.39 -3.95
N GLY A 219 -10.74 -18.65 -3.50
CA GLY A 219 -10.89 -17.28 -3.00
C GLY A 219 -10.82 -17.19 -1.48
N LEU A 220 -11.33 -16.09 -0.94
CA LEU A 220 -11.37 -15.81 0.49
C LEU A 220 -12.57 -16.48 1.16
N ARG A 221 -12.35 -16.95 2.38
CA ARG A 221 -13.40 -17.32 3.33
C ARG A 221 -13.05 -16.84 4.74
N PRO A 222 -14.02 -16.75 5.66
CA PRO A 222 -13.72 -16.51 7.06
C PRO A 222 -12.75 -17.57 7.61
N ALA A 223 -11.78 -17.12 8.41
CA ALA A 223 -10.86 -18.01 9.10
C ALA A 223 -11.60 -18.85 10.15
N THR A 224 -11.20 -20.12 10.28
CA THR A 224 -11.61 -20.96 11.41
C THR A 224 -10.79 -20.59 12.65
N GLU A 225 -11.20 -21.08 13.84
CA GLU A 225 -10.47 -20.82 15.09
C GLU A 225 -9.00 -21.26 15.03
N ALA A 226 -8.70 -22.37 14.34
CA ALA A 226 -7.34 -22.88 14.19
C ALA A 226 -6.49 -22.08 13.20
N GLU A 227 -7.11 -21.23 12.37
CA GLU A 227 -6.46 -20.44 11.32
C GLU A 227 -6.36 -18.95 11.66
N LEU A 228 -6.79 -18.55 12.87
CA LEU A 228 -6.76 -17.16 13.29
C LEU A 228 -5.32 -16.63 13.30
N ARG A 229 -5.10 -15.58 12.52
CA ARG A 229 -3.81 -14.87 12.43
C ARG A 229 -3.83 -13.53 13.14
N TYR A 230 -4.93 -13.15 13.78
CA TYR A 230 -5.06 -11.85 14.42
C TYR A 230 -5.06 -11.96 15.94
N THR A 231 -4.59 -10.90 16.61
CA THR A 231 -4.80 -10.66 18.04
C THR A 231 -5.36 -9.26 18.17
N ILE A 232 -6.41 -9.09 18.98
CA ILE A 232 -6.99 -7.77 19.26
C ILE A 232 -6.58 -7.37 20.67
N GLU A 233 -5.88 -6.25 20.77
CA GLU A 233 -5.52 -5.59 22.03
C GLU A 233 -6.34 -4.29 22.11
N CYS A 234 -7.24 -4.21 23.09
CA CYS A 234 -7.99 -2.99 23.35
C CYS A 234 -7.07 -1.95 24.02
N ILE A 235 -7.03 -0.76 23.44
CA ILE A 235 -6.24 0.37 23.94
C ILE A 235 -7.15 1.57 24.24
N HIS A 236 -6.61 2.53 24.99
CA HIS A 236 -7.34 3.72 25.44
C HIS A 236 -8.61 3.34 26.22
N THR A 237 -9.78 3.64 25.66
CA THR A 237 -11.09 3.40 26.29
C THR A 237 -11.85 2.23 25.66
N ALA A 238 -11.27 1.51 24.71
CA ALA A 238 -11.94 0.37 24.09
C ALA A 238 -12.07 -0.80 25.08
N ASP A 239 -13.15 -1.57 24.95
CA ASP A 239 -13.42 -2.73 25.79
C ASP A 239 -13.63 -4.03 25.00
N GLU A 240 -13.48 -5.15 25.69
CA GLU A 240 -13.58 -6.49 25.11
C GLU A 240 -15.01 -6.82 24.65
N THR A 241 -16.02 -6.47 25.43
CA THR A 241 -17.42 -6.89 25.23
C THR A 241 -18.10 -6.13 24.10
N HIS A 242 -17.89 -4.82 23.99
CA HIS A 242 -18.57 -3.98 23.01
C HIS A 242 -17.72 -3.77 21.77
N ASP A 243 -16.46 -3.36 21.92
CA ASP A 243 -15.63 -2.95 20.80
C ASP A 243 -15.03 -4.15 20.08
N LYS A 244 -14.39 -5.07 20.82
CA LYS A 244 -13.72 -6.22 20.21
C LYS A 244 -14.71 -7.21 19.61
N GLU A 245 -15.69 -7.68 20.39
CA GLU A 245 -16.74 -8.55 19.84
C GLU A 245 -17.52 -7.85 18.71
N GLY A 246 -17.78 -6.54 18.87
CA GLY A 246 -18.42 -5.70 17.87
C GLY A 246 -17.65 -5.65 16.55
N LEU A 247 -16.32 -5.46 16.60
CA LEU A 247 -15.45 -5.47 15.43
C LEU A 247 -15.47 -6.84 14.73
N VAL A 248 -15.28 -7.92 15.49
CA VAL A 248 -15.28 -9.29 14.92
C VAL A 248 -16.62 -9.57 14.25
N LYS A 249 -17.74 -9.30 14.93
CA LYS A 249 -19.08 -9.47 14.36
C LYS A 249 -19.30 -8.62 13.11
N LYS A 250 -18.75 -7.40 13.10
CA LYS A 250 -18.89 -6.45 12.00
C LYS A 250 -18.19 -6.95 10.74
N VAL A 251 -16.96 -7.45 10.82
CA VAL A 251 -16.16 -7.72 9.59
C VAL A 251 -15.88 -9.19 9.30
N SER A 252 -15.68 -10.05 10.32
CA SER A 252 -15.07 -11.39 10.13
C SER A 252 -15.76 -12.30 9.09
N LYS A 253 -17.10 -12.25 9.01
CA LYS A 253 -17.90 -13.12 8.15
C LYS A 253 -18.29 -12.49 6.81
N LYS A 254 -17.88 -11.25 6.55
CA LYS A 254 -18.28 -10.54 5.33
C LYS A 254 -17.56 -11.12 4.11
N THR A 255 -18.33 -11.41 3.07
CA THR A 255 -17.80 -11.65 1.72
C THR A 255 -17.16 -10.37 1.17
N PRO A 256 -16.32 -10.45 0.12
CA PRO A 256 -15.74 -9.26 -0.51
C PRO A 256 -16.79 -8.23 -0.96
N LYS A 257 -17.94 -8.69 -1.48
CA LYS A 257 -19.03 -7.79 -1.88
C LYS A 257 -19.68 -7.08 -0.70
N GLU A 258 -19.96 -7.80 0.39
CA GLU A 258 -20.53 -7.21 1.60
C GLU A 258 -19.54 -6.25 2.27
N MET A 259 -18.24 -6.56 2.22
CA MET A 259 -17.20 -5.68 2.74
C MET A 259 -17.08 -4.42 1.88
N PHE A 260 -17.13 -4.53 0.56
CA PHE A 260 -17.20 -3.39 -0.35
C PHE A 260 -18.38 -2.48 -0.02
N ASP A 261 -19.59 -3.02 0.12
CA ASP A 261 -20.79 -2.24 0.43
C ASP A 261 -20.67 -1.54 1.79
N HIS A 262 -20.09 -2.24 2.78
CA HIS A 262 -19.84 -1.69 4.11
C HIS A 262 -18.84 -0.52 4.06
N LEU A 263 -17.70 -0.70 3.40
CA LEU A 263 -16.64 0.31 3.31
C LEU A 263 -17.03 1.53 2.46
N LYS A 264 -17.92 1.33 1.49
CA LYS A 264 -18.47 2.42 0.66
C LYS A 264 -19.39 3.35 1.46
N ASN A 265 -19.96 2.88 2.57
CA ASN A 265 -20.89 3.65 3.39
C ASN A 265 -20.28 5.00 3.83
N PRO A 266 -21.07 6.11 3.85
CA PRO A 266 -20.61 7.43 4.30
C PRO A 266 -20.14 7.47 5.76
N ASP A 267 -20.63 6.59 6.63
CA ASP A 267 -20.22 6.51 8.04
C ASP A 267 -18.79 5.96 8.19
N VAL A 268 -18.26 5.30 7.15
CA VAL A 268 -16.87 4.84 7.13
C VAL A 268 -15.97 6.00 6.71
N ILE A 269 -15.22 6.52 7.66
CA ILE A 269 -14.37 7.70 7.52
C ILE A 269 -13.06 7.32 6.81
N VAL A 270 -12.61 8.17 5.90
CA VAL A 270 -11.31 8.05 5.24
C VAL A 270 -10.59 9.40 5.29
N THR A 271 -9.27 9.38 5.50
CA THR A 271 -8.45 10.59 5.52
C THR A 271 -8.25 11.16 4.11
N ASN A 272 -8.21 10.28 3.10
CA ASN A 272 -8.05 10.63 1.70
C ASN A 272 -9.11 9.90 0.85
N ALA A 273 -10.03 10.65 0.24
CA ALA A 273 -11.10 10.08 -0.58
C ALA A 273 -10.59 9.16 -1.71
N LYS A 274 -9.40 9.47 -2.25
CA LYS A 274 -8.75 8.66 -3.29
C LYS A 274 -8.43 7.23 -2.83
N ASP A 275 -8.26 7.01 -1.53
CA ASP A 275 -8.00 5.66 -1.00
C ASP A 275 -9.22 4.76 -1.24
N LYS A 276 -10.44 5.27 -0.99
CA LYS A 276 -11.68 4.54 -1.31
C LYS A 276 -11.80 4.27 -2.80
N GLU A 277 -11.54 5.28 -3.64
CA GLU A 277 -11.59 5.13 -5.11
C GLU A 277 -10.63 4.06 -5.63
N THR A 278 -9.45 3.95 -5.01
CA THR A 278 -8.40 3.03 -5.45
C THR A 278 -8.59 1.62 -4.89
N MET A 279 -9.03 1.50 -3.63
CA MET A 279 -9.06 0.22 -2.93
C MET A 279 -10.38 -0.52 -3.05
N LEU A 280 -11.52 0.17 -3.15
CA LEU A 280 -12.82 -0.49 -3.29
C LEU A 280 -12.89 -1.42 -4.51
N PRO A 281 -12.41 -1.04 -5.72
CA PRO A 281 -12.35 -1.97 -6.86
C PRO A 281 -11.50 -3.20 -6.57
N LYS A 282 -10.37 -3.04 -5.87
CA LYS A 282 -9.50 -4.17 -5.49
C LYS A 282 -10.19 -5.14 -4.55
N ILE A 283 -11.00 -4.63 -3.61
CA ILE A 283 -11.76 -5.48 -2.69
C ILE A 283 -12.78 -6.34 -3.46
N LEU A 284 -13.44 -5.81 -4.50
CA LEU A 284 -14.34 -6.62 -5.34
C LEU A 284 -13.58 -7.71 -6.12
N GLU A 285 -12.40 -7.37 -6.62
CA GLU A 285 -11.58 -8.27 -7.43
C GLU A 285 -10.72 -9.24 -6.61
N ILE A 286 -10.71 -9.11 -5.28
CA ILE A 286 -9.73 -9.79 -4.42
C ILE A 286 -9.82 -11.31 -4.53
N ASN A 287 -11.03 -11.87 -4.70
CA ASN A 287 -11.18 -13.31 -4.90
C ASN A 287 -10.50 -13.77 -6.20
N ARG A 288 -10.70 -13.05 -7.31
CA ARG A 288 -10.05 -13.38 -8.57
C ARG A 288 -8.54 -13.25 -8.44
N HIS A 289 -8.06 -12.16 -7.85
CA HIS A 289 -6.63 -11.92 -7.61
C HIS A 289 -5.98 -13.04 -6.79
N VAL A 290 -6.55 -13.41 -5.64
CA VAL A 290 -5.96 -14.47 -4.82
C VAL A 290 -6.06 -15.83 -5.48
N ILE A 291 -7.09 -16.13 -6.28
CA ILE A 291 -7.17 -17.40 -7.03
C ILE A 291 -6.07 -17.46 -8.10
N GLU A 292 -5.86 -16.38 -8.86
CA GLU A 292 -4.83 -16.29 -9.89
C GLU A 292 -3.41 -16.40 -9.30
N LYS A 293 -3.20 -15.86 -8.10
CA LYS A 293 -1.91 -15.88 -7.39
C LYS A 293 -1.73 -17.06 -6.44
N PHE A 294 -2.81 -17.76 -6.09
CA PHE A 294 -2.71 -19.00 -5.34
C PHE A 294 -1.87 -19.94 -6.19
N PRO A 295 -0.87 -20.63 -5.61
CA PRO A 295 0.01 -21.46 -6.41
C PRO A 295 -0.84 -22.43 -7.23
N ASN A 296 -0.77 -22.31 -8.56
CA ASN A 296 -1.08 -23.42 -9.44
C ASN A 296 -0.41 -24.64 -8.84
N GLN A 297 -1.09 -25.78 -8.77
CA GLN A 297 -0.47 -27.04 -8.41
C GLN A 297 0.64 -27.33 -9.43
N ALA A 298 1.83 -26.74 -9.25
CA ALA A 298 3.01 -27.11 -9.97
C ALA A 298 3.33 -28.51 -9.46
N SER A 299 3.05 -29.51 -10.30
CA SER A 299 3.53 -30.87 -10.12
C SER A 299 5.02 -30.82 -9.74
N PRO A 300 5.48 -31.68 -8.82
CA PRO A 300 6.89 -31.73 -8.48
C PRO A 300 7.73 -31.89 -9.78
N PRO A 301 8.93 -31.29 -9.84
CA PRO A 301 9.80 -31.47 -10.98
C PRO A 301 9.97 -32.97 -11.24
N ALA A 302 9.78 -33.37 -12.49
CA ALA A 302 10.04 -34.73 -12.92
C ALA A 302 11.47 -35.07 -12.47
N SER A 303 11.59 -36.11 -11.64
CA SER A 303 12.88 -36.67 -11.28
C SER A 303 13.53 -37.13 -12.58
N GLU A 304 14.68 -36.55 -12.91
CA GLU A 304 15.57 -37.13 -13.91
C GLU A 304 15.98 -38.53 -13.41
N GLN A 305 15.57 -39.55 -14.16
CA GLN A 305 16.14 -40.90 -14.12
C GLN A 305 17.30 -40.99 -15.09
#